data_AF-A0A099X175-F1
#
_entry.id   AF-A0A099X175-F1
#
_cell.length_a   1.000
_cell.length_b   1.000
_cell.length_c   1.000
_cell.angle_alpha   90.00
_cell.angle_beta   90.00
_cell.angle_gamma   90.00
#
_symmetry.space_group_name_H-M   'P 1'
#
loop_
_entity.id
_entity.type
_entity.pdbx_description
1 polymer ?
#
loop_
_entity_poly.entity_id
_entity_poly.type
_entity_poly.pdbx_seq_one_letter_code
_entity_poly.pdbx_strand_id
1 'polypeptide(L)' 'MISDPRIDRKKVYPLDFLLLIVFLSTLSGNTSWYEIEDYAKEYEEELKSLYEKLTGDRLTHTMPSHDTILSYKSV' A
#
# COMPACT_ATOMS: atom_id res chain seq x y z
N MET A 1 -24.41 -15.63 -13.22
CA MET A 1 -23.01 -15.46 -12.79
C MET A 1 -22.72 -13.97 -12.77
N ILE A 2 -22.63 -13.38 -11.58
CA ILE A 2 -22.09 -12.02 -11.42
C ILE A 2 -20.58 -12.19 -11.48
N SER A 3 -19.94 -11.69 -12.53
CA SER A 3 -18.48 -11.65 -12.58
C SER A 3 -18.01 -10.76 -11.44
N ASP A 4 -17.31 -11.36 -10.49
CA ASP A 4 -16.68 -10.63 -9.39
C ASP A 4 -15.52 -9.79 -9.96
N PRO A 5 -15.60 -8.44 -9.93
CA PRO A 5 -14.54 -7.58 -10.41
C PRO A 5 -13.24 -7.71 -9.60
N ARG A 6 -13.25 -8.45 -8.48
CA ARG A 6 -12.07 -8.72 -7.65
C ARG A 6 -11.08 -9.70 -8.28
N ILE A 7 -11.48 -10.48 -9.29
CA ILE A 7 -10.61 -11.48 -9.94
C ILE A 7 -9.50 -10.81 -10.78
N ASP A 8 -9.66 -9.54 -11.16
CA ASP A 8 -8.69 -8.78 -11.96
C ASP A 8 -7.88 -7.74 -11.15
N ARG A 9 -7.88 -7.83 -9.81
CA ARG A 9 -6.97 -7.00 -8.99
C ARG A 9 -5.58 -7.59 -9.02
N LYS A 10 -4.82 -7.26 -10.08
CA LYS A 10 -3.36 -7.39 -10.14
C LYS A 10 -2.78 -7.04 -8.77
N LYS A 11 -1.91 -7.89 -8.23
CA LYS A 11 -1.03 -7.51 -7.11
C LYS A 11 -0.12 -6.39 -7.60
N VAL A 12 -0.61 -5.15 -7.56
CA VAL A 12 0.12 -3.97 -8.07
C VAL A 12 1.31 -3.65 -7.16
N TYR A 13 1.22 -4.04 -5.89
CA TYR A 13 2.23 -3.77 -4.87
C TYR A 13 2.64 -5.02 -4.11
N PRO A 14 3.95 -5.15 -3.80
CA PRO A 14 4.43 -6.26 -3.00
C PRO A 14 4.02 -6.07 -1.53
N LEU A 15 3.86 -7.19 -0.82
CA LEU A 15 3.26 -7.22 0.54
C LEU A 15 4.13 -6.51 1.57
N ASP A 16 5.45 -6.66 1.45
CA ASP A 16 6.47 -5.97 2.21
C ASP A 16 6.36 -4.44 2.12
N PHE A 17 6.09 -3.90 0.93
CA PHE A 17 5.87 -2.47 0.75
C PHE A 17 4.60 -1.98 1.45
N LEU A 18 3.51 -2.74 1.36
CA LEU A 18 2.27 -2.42 2.08
C LEU A 18 2.49 -2.45 3.61
N LEU A 19 3.25 -3.44 4.10
CA LEU A 19 3.58 -3.55 5.51
C LEU A 19 4.44 -2.37 5.99
N LEU A 20 5.40 -1.93 5.18
CA LEU A 20 6.25 -0.76 5.47
C LEU A 20 5.40 0.51 5.66
N ILE A 21 4.44 0.76 4.75
CA ILE A 21 3.53 1.91 4.83
C ILE A 21 2.71 1.87 6.13
N VAL A 22 2.07 0.73 6.40
CA VAL A 22 1.24 0.57 7.60
C VAL A 22 2.09 0.75 8.87
N PHE A 23 3.29 0.18 8.88
CA PHE A 23 4.20 0.25 10.02
C PHE A 23 4.65 1.70 10.31
N LEU A 24 5.13 2.42 9.30
CA LEU A 24 5.58 3.81 9.43
C LEU A 24 4.45 4.77 9.80
N SER A 25 3.27 4.55 9.20
CA SER A 25 2.08 5.33 9.53
C SER A 25 1.64 5.09 10.97
N THR A 26 1.66 3.83 11.43
CA THR A 26 1.35 3.48 12.83
C THR A 26 2.35 4.11 13.81
N LEU A 27 3.65 4.12 13.48
CA LEU A 27 4.67 4.80 14.28
C LEU A 27 4.46 6.33 14.34
N SER A 28 3.87 6.90 13.30
CA SER A 28 3.52 8.33 13.23
C SER A 28 2.24 8.68 14.01
N GLY A 29 1.57 7.68 14.60
CA GLY A 29 0.33 7.85 15.38
C GLY A 29 -0.95 7.71 14.56
N ASN A 30 -0.84 7.39 13.27
CA ASN A 30 -1.99 7.16 12.40
C ASN A 30 -2.51 5.73 12.63
N THR A 31 -3.77 5.62 13.01
CA THR A 31 -4.40 4.32 13.37
C THR A 31 -5.61 4.01 12.51
N SER A 32 -6.14 5.01 11.80
CA SER A 32 -7.23 4.84 10.86
C SER A 32 -6.72 4.49 9.47
N TRP A 33 -7.48 3.70 8.73
CA TRP A 33 -7.18 3.36 7.34
C TRP A 33 -7.09 4.59 6.44
N TYR A 34 -7.91 5.61 6.69
CA TYR A 34 -7.88 6.86 5.94
C TYR A 34 -6.59 7.65 6.22
N GLU A 35 -6.13 7.65 7.47
CA GLU A 35 -4.88 8.30 7.86
C GLU A 35 -3.67 7.57 7.27
N ILE A 36 -3.72 6.23 7.17
CA ILE A 36 -2.66 5.43 6.53
C ILE A 36 -2.61 5.71 5.03
N GLU A 37 -3.76 5.83 4.37
CA GLU A 37 -3.82 6.18 2.95
C GLU A 37 -3.31 7.60 2.68
N ASP A 38 -3.71 8.57 3.50
CA ASP A 38 -3.26 9.95 3.38
C ASP A 38 -1.76 10.06 3.65
N TYR A 39 -1.25 9.34 4.66
CA TYR A 39 0.20 9.22 4.91
C TYR A 39 0.95 8.62 3.73
N ALA A 40 0.42 7.56 3.12
CA ALA A 40 1.04 6.92 1.97
C ALA A 40 1.12 7.88 0.76
N LYS A 41 0.12 8.73 0.58
CA LYS A 41 0.09 9.76 -0.47
C LYS A 41 1.04 10.91 -0.17
N GLU A 42 1.07 11.38 1.08
CA GLU A 42 1.93 12.48 1.50
C GLU A 42 3.42 12.12 1.41
N TYR A 43 3.78 10.91 1.83
CA TYR A 43 5.16 10.44 1.87
C TYR A 43 5.52 9.49 0.71
N GLU A 44 4.80 9.55 -0.41
CA GLU A 44 4.95 8.61 -1.53
C GLU A 44 6.40 8.48 -2.04
N GLU A 45 7.08 9.60 -2.26
CA GLU A 45 8.46 9.60 -2.78
C GLU A 45 9.46 9.07 -1.75
N GLU A 46 9.29 9.43 -0.47
CA GLU A 46 10.14 8.98 0.62
C GLU A 46 9.98 7.48 0.87
N LEU A 47 8.75 6.99 0.86
CA LEU A 47 8.43 5.57 1.01
C LEU A 47 9.02 4.74 -0.13
N LYS A 48 8.93 5.22 -1.38
CA LYS A 48 9.55 4.56 -2.53
C LYS A 48 11.07 4.54 -2.42
N SER A 49 11.68 5.67 -2.03
CA SER A 49 13.14 5.75 -1.85
C SER A 49 13.64 4.87 -0.71
N LEU A 50 12.89 4.82 0.40
CA LEU A 50 13.20 3.96 1.53
C LEU A 50 13.07 2.49 1.16
N TYR A 51 12.01 2.12 0.45
CA TYR A 51 11.81 0.76 -0.03
C TYR A 51 12.93 0.34 -0.98
N GLU A 52 13.29 1.17 -1.97
CA GLU A 52 14.42 0.91 -2.88
C GLU A 52 15.75 0.73 -2.11
N LYS A 53 15.99 1.51 -1.05
CA LYS A 53 17.19 1.32 -0.20
C LYS A 53 17.17 0.01 0.58
N LEU A 54 15.99 -0.45 1.01
CA LEU A 54 15.84 -1.65 1.83
C LEU A 54 15.87 -2.94 1.01
N THR A 55 15.25 -2.94 -0.17
CA THR A 55 15.08 -4.15 -1.00
C THR A 55 15.97 -4.14 -2.24
N GLY A 56 16.45 -2.97 -2.68
CA GLY A 56 17.11 -2.79 -3.97
C GLY A 56 16.13 -2.73 -5.16
N ASP A 57 14.83 -2.88 -4.91
CA ASP A 57 13.80 -2.95 -5.94
C ASP A 57 13.11 -1.60 -6.14
N ARG A 58 13.15 -1.10 -7.38
CA ARG A 58 12.56 0.19 -7.73
C ARG A 58 11.11 0.02 -8.15
N LEU A 59 10.19 0.49 -7.31
CA LEU A 59 8.76 0.54 -7.64
C LEU A 59 8.50 1.60 -8.71
N THR A 60 8.08 1.16 -9.90
CA THR A 60 7.75 2.04 -11.04
C THR A 60 6.26 2.44 -11.10
N HIS A 61 5.45 2.01 -10.13
CA HIS A 61 4.01 2.26 -10.08
C HIS A 61 3.64 3.41 -9.10
N THR A 62 2.52 4.10 -9.37
CA THR A 62 1.91 5.19 -8.55
C THR A 62 1.07 4.65 -7.40
N MET A 63 1.24 5.18 -6.17
CA MET A 63 0.76 4.60 -4.88
C MET A 63 -0.54 3.77 -4.95
N PRO A 64 -0.64 2.66 -4.18
CA PRO A 64 -1.86 1.87 -4.12
C PRO A 64 -3.03 2.73 -3.65
N SER A 65 -4.06 2.84 -4.51
CA SER A 65 -5.34 3.45 -4.17
C SER A 65 -6.10 2.59 -3.14
N HIS A 66 -7.07 3.21 -2.44
CA HIS A 66 -8.05 2.63 -1.52
C HIS A 66 -8.62 1.26 -1.97
N ASP A 67 -8.73 1.02 -3.27
CA ASP A 67 -9.13 -0.26 -3.86
C ASP A 67 -8.19 -1.46 -3.56
N THR A 68 -6.91 -1.20 -3.27
CA THR A 68 -5.90 -2.25 -3.00
C THR A 68 -5.96 -2.73 -1.54
N ILE A 69 -6.29 -1.83 -0.60
CA ILE A 69 -6.29 -2.09 0.85
C ILE A 69 -7.50 -2.95 1.27
N LEU A 70 -8.64 -2.80 0.60
CA LEU A 70 -9.88 -3.56 0.89
C LEU A 70 -9.81 -5.07 0.59
N SER A 71 -8.70 -5.58 0.03
CA SER A 71 -8.56 -7.00 -0.33
C SER A 71 -8.31 -7.96 0.85
N TYR A 72 -8.07 -7.47 2.07
CA TYR A 72 -7.72 -8.33 3.22
C TYR A 72 -8.89 -8.67 4.15
N LYS A 73 -10.11 -8.20 3.88
CA LYS A 73 -11.24 -8.30 4.84
C LYS A 73 -12.21 -9.49 4.65
N SER A 74 -11.84 -10.55 3.93
CA SER A 74 -12.70 -11.75 3.85
C SER A 74 -11.91 -13.06 3.76
N VAL A 75 -11.05 -13.28 4.76
CA VAL A 75 -10.76 -14.65 5.24
C VAL A 75 -11.42 -14.82 6.59
#